data_AF-A0A285LZN4-F1
#
_entry.id   AF-A0A285LZN4-F1
#
_cell.length_a   1.000
_cell.length_b   1.000
_cell.length_c   1.000
_cell.angle_alpha   90.00
_cell.angle_beta   90.00
_cell.angle_gamma   90.00
#
_symmetry.space_group_name_H-M   'P 1'
#
loop_
_entity.id
_entity.type
_entity.pdbx_description
1 polymer ?
#
loop_
_entity_poly.entity_id
_entity_poly.type
_entity_poly.pdbx_seq_one_letter_code
_entity_poly.pdbx_strand_id
1 'polypeptide(L)'
;MSRPLPIQHPIVIEPPDAAAYLSHMGIAVPDVLDAVEAGETWAGNMTRHHPVTAAGLIRWIYVVGTLRERLAGTNLWIGDDPQNRPISQRIGQPYTLSTVGGNEVTGIADHPRGPFAARRKGRATAEAVNGTAPLITVESLRAGVVDRDGDGRTRPPHGGWFLLYHRAEESVRMEISLPLGFEDGQFTGWRVRVILDEWRPEIVSATPRDIGGQDVDFQVVEVG
;
A
#
# COMPACT_ATOMS: atom_id res chain seq x y z
N MET A 1 -11.91 -30.86 14.35
CA MET A 1 -12.79 -30.07 13.48
C MET A 1 -12.52 -28.61 13.78
N SER A 2 -11.78 -27.92 12.92
CA SER A 2 -11.42 -26.51 13.12
C SER A 2 -12.65 -25.65 12.82
N ARG A 3 -13.10 -24.86 13.80
CA ARG A 3 -14.19 -23.89 13.61
C ARG A 3 -13.73 -22.87 12.55
N PRO A 4 -14.49 -22.61 11.48
CA PRO A 4 -14.13 -21.56 10.54
C PRO A 4 -14.02 -20.24 11.30
N LEU A 5 -12.92 -19.52 11.09
CA LEU A 5 -12.75 -18.18 11.64
C LEU A 5 -13.89 -17.30 11.13
N PRO A 6 -14.53 -16.49 11.98
CA PRO A 6 -15.57 -15.59 11.52
C PRO A 6 -15.00 -14.67 10.43
N ILE A 7 -15.73 -14.54 9.32
CA ILE A 7 -15.38 -13.61 8.24
C ILE A 7 -15.46 -12.20 8.82
N GLN A 8 -14.30 -11.60 9.13
CA GLN A 8 -14.24 -10.20 9.49
C GLN A 8 -14.42 -9.38 8.21
N HIS A 9 -15.50 -8.60 8.15
CA HIS A 9 -15.65 -7.60 7.10
C HIS A 9 -14.71 -6.42 7.39
N PRO A 10 -13.98 -5.92 6.39
CA PRO A 10 -13.13 -4.77 6.57
C PRO A 10 -13.95 -3.54 6.97
N ILE A 11 -13.37 -2.68 7.80
CA ILE A 11 -13.85 -1.30 7.91
C ILE A 11 -13.50 -0.61 6.60
N VAL A 12 -14.51 -0.11 5.90
CA VAL A 12 -14.33 0.67 4.67
C VAL A 12 -14.53 2.14 5.00
N ILE A 13 -13.52 2.95 4.68
CA ILE A 13 -13.59 4.41 4.70
C ILE A 13 -13.74 4.85 3.25
N GLU A 14 -14.85 5.49 2.95
CA GLU A 14 -15.21 5.93 1.60
C GLU A 14 -14.41 7.18 1.19
N PRO A 15 -14.28 7.47 -0.13
CA PRO A 15 -13.48 8.60 -0.62
C PRO A 15 -13.74 9.95 0.07
N PRO A 16 -15.00 10.36 0.36
CA PRO A 16 -15.28 11.63 1.03
C PRO A 16 -14.63 11.76 2.42
N ASP A 17 -14.43 10.65 3.14
CA ASP A 17 -13.91 10.61 4.50
C ASP A 17 -12.40 10.31 4.56
N ALA A 18 -11.82 9.88 3.43
CA ALA A 18 -10.45 9.39 3.36
C ALA A 18 -9.41 10.43 3.80
N ALA A 19 -9.56 11.69 3.35
CA ALA A 19 -8.62 12.76 3.70
C ALA A 19 -8.60 13.03 5.21
N ALA A 20 -9.78 13.10 5.84
CA ALA A 20 -9.89 13.27 7.29
C ALA A 20 -9.28 12.08 8.03
N TYR A 21 -9.58 10.86 7.59
CA TYR A 21 -9.09 9.63 8.22
C TYR A 21 -7.56 9.49 8.14
N LEU A 22 -6.96 9.73 6.97
CA LEU A 22 -5.51 9.64 6.74
C LEU A 22 -4.73 10.76 7.44
N SER A 23 -5.36 11.92 7.67
CA SER A 23 -4.73 13.01 8.41
C SER A 23 -4.31 12.61 9.83
N HIS A 24 -4.98 11.63 10.44
CA HIS A 24 -4.59 11.09 11.75
C HIS A 24 -3.23 10.39 11.74
N MET A 25 -2.80 9.86 10.59
CA MET A 25 -1.45 9.31 10.41
C MET A 25 -0.45 10.39 9.95
N GLY A 26 -0.92 11.58 9.58
CA GLY A 26 -0.10 12.61 8.92
C GLY A 26 0.19 12.27 7.46
N ILE A 27 -0.78 11.71 6.75
CA ILE A 27 -0.72 11.46 5.30
C ILE A 27 -1.76 12.39 4.64
N ALA A 28 -1.31 13.25 3.74
CA ALA A 28 -2.21 14.08 2.94
C ALA A 28 -2.55 13.36 1.63
N VAL A 29 -3.82 13.35 1.24
CA VAL A 29 -4.25 12.77 -0.06
C VAL A 29 -3.54 13.42 -1.26
N PRO A 30 -3.32 14.75 -1.30
CA PRO A 30 -2.53 15.38 -2.37
C PRO A 30 -1.12 14.79 -2.54
N ASP A 31 -0.43 14.42 -1.46
CA ASP A 31 0.91 13.80 -1.55
C ASP A 31 0.86 12.42 -2.26
N VAL A 32 -0.24 11.69 -2.08
CA VAL A 32 -0.49 10.40 -2.74
C VAL A 32 -0.80 10.62 -4.23
N LEU A 33 -1.60 11.63 -4.55
CA LEU A 33 -1.93 11.98 -5.93
C LEU A 33 -0.68 12.43 -6.71
N ASP A 34 0.15 13.28 -6.12
CA ASP A 34 1.43 13.72 -6.69
C ASP A 34 2.33 12.51 -7.01
N ALA A 35 2.39 11.53 -6.11
CA ALA A 35 3.18 10.32 -6.31
C ALA A 35 2.67 9.48 -7.50
N VAL A 36 1.35 9.34 -7.63
CA VAL A 36 0.74 8.62 -8.76
C VAL A 36 0.91 9.37 -10.08
N GLU A 37 0.75 10.70 -10.08
CA GLU A 37 0.99 11.53 -11.25
C GLU A 37 2.44 11.43 -11.73
N ALA A 38 3.41 11.48 -10.81
CA ALA A 38 4.82 11.27 -11.13
C ALA A 38 5.03 9.88 -11.76
N GLY A 39 4.47 8.84 -11.16
CA GLY A 39 4.51 7.48 -11.70
C GLY A 39 3.96 7.38 -13.13
N GLU A 40 2.79 7.95 -13.38
CA GLU A 40 2.12 7.93 -14.68
C GLU A 40 2.89 8.73 -15.74
N THR A 41 3.41 9.90 -15.36
CA THR A 41 4.23 10.74 -16.25
C THR A 41 5.46 10.00 -16.76
N TRP A 42 6.21 9.35 -15.86
CA TRP A 42 7.42 8.63 -16.24
C TRP A 42 7.13 7.33 -16.98
N ALA A 43 6.07 6.60 -16.59
CA ALA A 43 5.65 5.40 -17.29
C ALA A 43 5.16 5.72 -18.73
N GLY A 44 4.48 6.84 -18.92
CA GLY A 44 4.01 7.31 -20.23
C GLY A 44 5.14 7.59 -21.24
N ASN A 45 6.35 7.86 -20.76
CA ASN A 45 7.53 8.04 -21.61
C ASN A 45 8.09 6.72 -22.18
N MET A 46 7.57 5.57 -21.74
CA MET A 46 8.02 4.26 -22.23
C MET A 46 7.48 3.95 -23.63
N THR A 47 8.41 3.82 -24.57
CA THR A 47 8.11 3.53 -25.98
C THR A 47 8.07 2.03 -26.28
N ARG A 48 7.69 1.67 -27.52
CA ARG A 48 7.64 0.27 -27.99
C ARG A 48 8.98 -0.44 -28.03
N HIS A 49 10.06 0.33 -27.92
CA HIS A 49 11.43 -0.17 -27.94
C HIS A 49 11.93 -0.54 -26.54
N HIS A 50 11.18 -0.20 -25.49
CA HIS A 50 11.46 -0.64 -24.12
C HIS A 50 10.86 -2.04 -23.88
N PRO A 51 11.38 -2.80 -22.90
CA PRO A 51 10.75 -4.02 -22.42
C PRO A 51 9.29 -3.78 -22.02
N VAL A 52 8.42 -4.78 -22.22
CA VAL A 52 6.98 -4.67 -21.91
C VAL A 52 6.74 -4.34 -20.43
N THR A 53 7.63 -4.78 -19.54
CA THR A 53 7.56 -4.51 -18.09
C THR A 53 8.08 -3.13 -17.68
N ALA A 54 8.71 -2.38 -18.59
CA ALA A 54 9.40 -1.14 -18.24
C ALA A 54 8.44 -0.08 -17.70
N ALA A 55 7.27 0.09 -18.30
CA ALA A 55 6.29 1.08 -17.86
C ALA A 55 5.80 0.82 -16.43
N GLY A 56 5.54 -0.45 -16.08
CA GLY A 56 5.06 -0.80 -14.76
C GLY A 56 6.14 -0.64 -13.68
N LEU A 57 7.37 -1.06 -13.97
CA LEU A 57 8.52 -0.86 -13.09
C LEU A 57 8.82 0.64 -12.89
N ILE A 58 8.87 1.42 -13.96
CA ILE A 58 9.14 2.86 -13.88
C ILE A 58 8.06 3.56 -13.07
N ARG A 59 6.78 3.23 -13.28
CA ARG A 59 5.70 3.75 -12.45
C ARG A 59 5.96 3.47 -10.98
N TRP A 60 6.22 2.20 -10.63
CA TRP A 60 6.44 1.81 -9.24
C TRP A 60 7.61 2.58 -8.60
N ILE A 61 8.75 2.70 -9.30
CA ILE A 61 9.92 3.45 -8.84
C ILE A 61 9.54 4.90 -8.49
N TYR A 62 8.83 5.59 -9.38
CA TYR A 62 8.47 6.99 -9.18
C TYR A 62 7.36 7.18 -8.14
N VAL A 63 6.35 6.30 -8.08
CA VAL A 63 5.35 6.34 -7.01
C VAL A 63 6.02 6.18 -5.64
N VAL A 64 6.90 5.18 -5.49
CA VAL A 64 7.63 4.95 -4.23
C VAL A 64 8.52 6.13 -3.87
N GLY A 65 9.34 6.61 -4.81
CA GLY A 65 10.30 7.68 -4.58
C GLY A 65 9.59 8.99 -4.20
N THR A 66 8.63 9.41 -5.00
CA THR A 66 7.89 10.66 -4.78
C THR A 66 7.07 10.61 -3.50
N LEU A 67 6.37 9.51 -3.20
CA LEU A 67 5.62 9.39 -1.95
C LEU A 67 6.53 9.49 -0.72
N ARG A 68 7.66 8.78 -0.74
CA ARG A 68 8.63 8.82 0.37
C ARG A 68 9.22 10.20 0.56
N GLU A 69 9.54 10.90 -0.53
CA GLU A 69 10.03 12.28 -0.48
C GLU A 69 8.97 13.24 0.11
N ARG A 70 7.72 13.15 -0.35
CA ARG A 70 6.60 13.95 0.19
C ARG A 70 6.41 13.72 1.69
N LEU A 71 6.32 12.45 2.10
CA LEU A 71 6.17 12.09 3.51
C LEU A 71 7.36 12.55 4.36
N ALA A 72 8.59 12.37 3.90
CA ALA A 72 9.77 12.85 4.60
C ALA A 72 9.78 14.38 4.73
N GLY A 73 9.32 15.11 3.69
CA GLY A 73 9.21 16.57 3.70
C GLY A 73 8.30 17.13 4.79
N THR A 74 7.36 16.34 5.32
CA THR A 74 6.52 16.73 6.46
C THR A 74 7.28 16.76 7.79
N ASN A 75 8.49 16.19 7.87
CA ASN A 75 9.23 15.87 9.09
C ASN A 75 8.47 14.96 10.08
N LEU A 76 7.36 14.34 9.63
CA LEU A 76 6.60 13.38 10.41
C LEU A 76 7.01 11.95 10.12
N TRP A 77 7.64 11.70 8.98
CA TRP A 77 8.01 10.38 8.50
C TRP A 77 9.51 10.30 8.18
N ILE A 78 10.06 9.09 8.28
CA ILE A 78 11.42 8.78 7.84
C ILE A 78 11.38 7.57 6.90
N GLY A 79 12.17 7.62 5.82
CA GLY A 79 12.33 6.48 4.92
C GLY A 79 13.25 5.42 5.52
N ASP A 80 12.95 4.15 5.26
CA ASP A 80 13.78 3.00 5.63
C ASP A 80 13.67 1.92 4.53
N ASP A 81 14.63 1.01 4.46
CA ASP A 81 14.75 -0.02 3.42
C ASP A 81 15.13 -1.41 3.99
N PRO A 82 14.44 -1.91 5.04
CA PRO A 82 14.78 -3.18 5.64
C PRO A 82 14.60 -4.30 4.62
N GLN A 83 15.66 -5.07 4.39
CA GLN A 83 15.68 -6.19 3.43
C GLN A 83 15.23 -5.77 2.01
N ASN A 84 15.67 -4.59 1.55
CA ASN A 84 15.28 -4.01 0.24
C ASN A 84 13.77 -3.78 0.08
N ARG A 85 13.05 -3.59 1.19
CA ARG A 85 11.64 -3.20 1.17
C ARG A 85 11.52 -1.69 1.44
N PRO A 86 11.26 -0.86 0.43
CA PRO A 86 11.12 0.57 0.64
C PRO A 86 9.87 0.88 1.48
N ILE A 87 10.06 1.43 2.68
CA ILE A 87 8.99 1.82 3.59
C ILE A 87 9.17 3.25 4.10
N SER A 88 8.06 3.87 4.52
CA SER A 88 8.07 5.07 5.36
C SER A 88 7.60 4.72 6.76
N GLN A 89 8.31 5.18 7.79
CA GLN A 89 7.97 4.98 9.20
C GLN A 89 7.55 6.31 9.83
N ARG A 90 6.43 6.31 10.55
CA ARG A 90 5.94 7.51 11.24
C ARG A 90 6.76 7.74 12.51
N ILE A 91 7.30 8.95 12.67
CA ILE A 91 8.08 9.33 13.85
C ILE A 91 7.15 9.45 15.07
N GLY A 92 7.42 8.67 16.11
CA GLY A 92 6.70 8.74 17.39
C GLY A 92 5.30 8.10 17.36
N GLN A 93 4.90 7.44 16.27
CA GLN A 93 3.66 6.67 16.19
C GLN A 93 3.89 5.34 15.44
N PRO A 94 3.20 4.25 15.81
CA PRO A 94 3.47 2.92 15.26
C PRO A 94 2.76 2.69 13.91
N TYR A 95 3.04 3.55 12.94
CA TYR A 95 2.57 3.40 11.56
C TYR A 95 3.75 3.21 10.62
N THR A 96 3.64 2.24 9.71
CA THR A 96 4.51 2.16 8.54
C THR A 96 3.67 2.18 7.27
N LEU A 97 4.21 2.71 6.18
CA LEU A 97 3.56 2.74 4.87
C LEU A 97 4.49 2.12 3.82
N SER A 98 4.01 1.09 3.14
CA SER A 98 4.63 0.47 1.97
C SER A 98 3.80 0.73 0.72
N THR A 99 4.38 0.64 -0.46
CA THR A 99 3.64 0.79 -1.74
C THR A 99 3.68 -0.51 -2.53
N VAL A 100 2.53 -0.94 -3.04
CA VAL A 100 2.40 -2.15 -3.86
C VAL A 100 1.47 -1.90 -5.04
N GLY A 101 1.80 -2.48 -6.20
CA GLY A 101 0.82 -2.65 -7.28
C GLY A 101 -0.29 -3.59 -6.83
N GLY A 102 -1.54 -3.17 -7.01
CA GLY A 102 -2.75 -3.93 -6.71
C GLY A 102 -3.38 -4.52 -7.98
N ASN A 103 -4.33 -5.43 -7.80
CA ASN A 103 -5.05 -6.07 -8.90
C ASN A 103 -6.32 -5.29 -9.30
N GLU A 104 -7.11 -5.85 -10.20
CA GLU A 104 -8.29 -5.23 -10.81
C GLU A 104 -9.42 -4.86 -9.84
N VAL A 105 -9.32 -5.25 -8.56
CA VAL A 105 -10.33 -4.91 -7.53
C VAL A 105 -9.85 -3.85 -6.54
N THR A 106 -8.63 -3.33 -6.70
CA THR A 106 -8.13 -2.17 -5.95
C THR A 106 -9.02 -0.95 -6.14
N GLY A 107 -9.34 -0.27 -5.04
CA GLY A 107 -10.22 0.90 -5.02
C GLY A 107 -11.71 0.59 -5.16
N ILE A 108 -12.11 -0.69 -5.30
CA ILE A 108 -13.52 -1.08 -5.34
C ILE A 108 -14.01 -1.33 -3.90
N ALA A 109 -14.81 -0.39 -3.36
CA ALA A 109 -15.27 -0.40 -1.97
C ALA A 109 -16.08 -1.67 -1.61
N ASP A 110 -17.01 -2.07 -2.49
CA ASP A 110 -17.96 -3.17 -2.28
C ASP A 110 -17.41 -4.56 -2.63
N HIS A 111 -16.13 -4.68 -3.02
CA HIS A 111 -15.54 -5.98 -3.31
C HIS A 111 -15.39 -6.85 -2.04
N PRO A 112 -15.94 -8.07 -1.99
CA PRO A 112 -16.11 -8.85 -0.76
C PRO A 112 -14.80 -9.27 -0.08
N ARG A 113 -13.69 -9.31 -0.83
CA ARG A 113 -12.36 -9.70 -0.32
C ARG A 113 -11.36 -8.54 -0.31
N GLY A 114 -11.72 -7.38 -0.87
CA GLY A 114 -10.76 -6.31 -1.17
C GLY A 114 -9.68 -6.76 -2.17
N PRO A 115 -8.62 -5.94 -2.36
CA PRO A 115 -7.57 -6.21 -3.34
C PRO A 115 -6.55 -7.24 -2.89
N PHE A 116 -5.82 -7.70 -3.89
CA PHE A 116 -4.61 -8.50 -3.78
C PHE A 116 -3.42 -7.72 -4.33
N ALA A 117 -2.22 -8.07 -3.89
CA ALA A 117 -1.02 -7.64 -4.60
C ALA A 117 -1.04 -8.20 -6.03
N ALA A 118 -0.73 -7.37 -7.02
CA ALA A 118 -0.70 -7.74 -8.44
C ALA A 118 0.29 -8.89 -8.75
N ARG A 119 1.27 -9.09 -7.86
CA ARG A 119 2.27 -10.16 -7.87
C ARG A 119 2.46 -10.68 -6.45
N ARG A 120 2.83 -11.96 -6.32
CA ARG A 120 3.12 -12.56 -5.01
C ARG A 120 4.33 -11.89 -4.39
N LYS A 121 4.26 -11.48 -3.13
CA LYS A 121 5.40 -10.86 -2.43
C LYS A 121 6.20 -11.86 -1.62
N GLY A 122 7.49 -11.57 -1.46
CA GLY A 122 8.44 -12.43 -0.75
C GLY A 122 8.31 -12.40 0.77
N ARG A 123 9.21 -13.15 1.42
CA ARG A 123 9.23 -13.36 2.88
C ARG A 123 9.27 -12.04 3.68
N ALA A 124 9.96 -11.02 3.17
CA ALA A 124 10.02 -9.71 3.81
C ALA A 124 8.62 -9.08 4.00
N THR A 125 7.71 -9.18 3.03
CA THR A 125 6.34 -8.64 3.18
C THR A 125 5.53 -9.49 4.16
N ALA A 126 5.72 -10.82 4.12
CA ALA A 126 5.11 -11.73 5.08
C ALA A 126 5.55 -11.43 6.52
N GLU A 127 6.84 -11.17 6.75
CA GLU A 127 7.37 -10.80 8.07
C GLU A 127 6.83 -9.45 8.55
N ALA A 128 6.63 -8.45 7.69
CA ALA A 128 6.02 -7.18 8.10
C ALA A 128 4.54 -7.35 8.49
N VAL A 129 3.76 -8.05 7.67
CA VAL A 129 2.32 -8.21 7.94
C VAL A 129 2.08 -9.17 9.10
N ASN A 130 2.77 -10.32 9.12
CA ASN A 130 2.58 -11.34 10.15
C ASN A 130 3.42 -11.10 11.41
N GLY A 131 4.54 -10.38 11.32
CA GLY A 131 5.29 -9.88 12.49
C GLY A 131 4.61 -8.69 13.17
N THR A 132 3.49 -8.22 12.59
CA THR A 132 2.48 -7.42 13.31
C THR A 132 1.55 -8.30 14.16
N ALA A 133 1.71 -9.64 14.15
CA ALA A 133 1.48 -10.45 15.36
C ALA A 133 2.69 -10.23 16.25
N PRO A 134 2.49 -9.64 17.43
CA PRO A 134 3.41 -8.66 17.98
C PRO A 134 4.81 -9.26 18.16
N LEU A 135 5.82 -8.59 17.60
CA LEU A 135 7.15 -8.54 18.21
C LEU A 135 6.99 -7.86 19.56
N ILE A 136 6.42 -8.63 20.49
CA ILE A 136 6.45 -8.38 21.90
C ILE A 136 7.93 -8.53 22.28
N THR A 137 8.66 -7.42 22.33
CA THR A 137 9.85 -7.40 23.20
C THR A 137 9.35 -7.71 24.61
N VAL A 138 10.10 -8.50 25.38
CA VAL A 138 9.71 -8.92 26.75
C VAL A 138 9.37 -7.71 27.66
N GLU A 139 9.79 -6.50 27.30
CA GLU A 139 9.37 -5.23 27.92
C GLU A 139 7.92 -4.83 27.63
N SER A 140 7.40 -5.07 26.42
CA SER A 140 5.99 -4.85 26.06
C SER A 140 5.02 -5.87 26.67
N LEU A 141 5.52 -7.00 27.21
CA LEU A 141 4.73 -7.90 28.07
C LEU A 141 4.58 -7.39 29.50
N ARG A 142 5.46 -6.50 29.97
CA ARG A 142 5.42 -5.92 31.32
C ARG A 142 4.56 -4.66 31.38
N ALA A 143 4.43 -3.93 30.27
CA ALA A 143 3.48 -2.84 30.12
C ALA A 143 2.31 -3.34 29.27
N GLY A 144 1.18 -3.71 29.90
CA GLY A 144 0.01 -4.27 29.22
C GLY A 144 -0.66 -3.33 28.20
N VAL A 145 -0.05 -3.15 27.03
CA VAL A 145 -0.64 -2.46 25.87
C VAL A 145 -1.26 -3.52 24.95
N VAL A 146 -2.33 -4.13 25.46
CA VAL A 146 -3.40 -4.59 24.56
C VAL A 146 -4.06 -3.31 24.08
N ASP A 147 -3.99 -3.04 22.78
CA ASP A 147 -4.60 -1.89 22.13
C ASP A 147 -6.05 -1.73 22.61
N ARG A 148 -6.31 -0.74 23.46
CA ARG A 148 -7.64 -0.33 23.93
C ARG A 148 -8.17 0.87 23.13
N ASP A 149 -7.62 1.10 21.94
CA ASP A 149 -7.80 2.36 21.22
C ASP A 149 -8.93 2.28 20.17
N GLY A 150 -10.12 2.74 20.55
CA GLY A 150 -11.12 3.40 19.67
C GLY A 150 -11.86 2.56 18.62
N ASP A 151 -12.98 3.10 18.13
CA ASP A 151 -13.65 2.59 16.93
C ASP A 151 -12.73 2.84 15.72
N GLY A 152 -12.24 1.77 15.10
CA GLY A 152 -11.37 1.79 13.91
C GLY A 152 -11.98 2.54 12.72
N ARG A 153 -13.27 2.88 12.78
CA ARG A 153 -13.95 3.79 11.82
C ARG A 153 -13.55 5.25 11.98
N THR A 154 -13.20 5.68 13.19
CA THR A 154 -12.87 7.07 13.51
C THR A 154 -11.37 7.35 13.61
N ARG A 155 -10.56 6.32 13.88
CA ARG A 155 -9.11 6.48 13.99
C ARG A 155 -8.36 5.27 13.40
N PRO A 156 -7.28 5.49 12.64
CA PRO A 156 -6.44 4.42 12.09
C PRO A 156 -5.81 3.53 13.17
N PRO A 157 -6.04 2.21 13.16
CA PRO A 157 -5.32 1.28 14.02
C PRO A 157 -3.82 1.25 13.70
N HIS A 158 -3.01 0.99 14.73
CA HIS A 158 -1.58 0.81 14.60
C HIS A 158 -1.22 -0.37 13.67
N GLY A 159 -0.11 -0.26 12.92
CA GLY A 159 0.38 -1.34 12.07
C GLY A 159 1.06 -0.90 10.77
N GLY A 160 1.37 -1.89 9.93
CA GLY A 160 1.91 -1.69 8.58
C GLY A 160 0.82 -1.53 7.53
N TRP A 161 0.67 -0.32 7.04
CA TRP A 161 -0.27 0.07 6.00
C TRP A 161 0.36 -0.03 4.61
N PHE A 162 -0.48 -0.19 3.60
CA PHE A 162 -0.07 -0.32 2.21
C PHE A 162 -0.85 0.67 1.35
N LEU A 163 -0.15 1.50 0.58
CA LEU A 163 -0.71 2.11 -0.62
C LEU A 163 -0.79 1.03 -1.69
N LEU A 164 -2.01 0.70 -2.12
CA LEU A 164 -2.28 -0.12 -3.29
C LEU A 164 -2.74 0.78 -4.43
N TYR A 165 -2.18 0.59 -5.62
CA TYR A 165 -2.67 1.26 -6.82
C TYR A 165 -2.83 0.27 -7.97
N HIS A 166 -3.85 0.49 -8.80
CA HIS A 166 -4.11 -0.29 -10.00
C HIS A 166 -4.31 0.63 -11.21
N ARG A 167 -3.48 0.45 -12.24
CA ARG A 167 -3.64 1.15 -13.51
C ARG A 167 -4.75 0.52 -14.34
N ALA A 168 -5.90 1.18 -14.41
CA ALA A 168 -6.99 0.86 -15.34
C ALA A 168 -6.65 1.39 -16.74
N GLU A 169 -7.60 1.48 -17.67
CA GLU A 169 -7.37 2.02 -19.01
C GLU A 169 -7.24 3.55 -19.00
N GLU A 170 -8.11 4.25 -18.27
CA GLU A 170 -8.18 5.72 -18.26
C GLU A 170 -7.91 6.34 -16.88
N SER A 171 -7.71 5.52 -15.85
CA SER A 171 -7.51 5.99 -14.48
C SER A 171 -6.54 5.11 -13.70
N VAL A 172 -6.10 5.63 -12.56
CA VAL A 172 -5.41 4.88 -11.51
C VAL A 172 -6.33 4.84 -10.29
N ARG A 173 -6.77 3.63 -9.93
CA ARG A 173 -7.52 3.40 -8.69
C ARG A 173 -6.57 3.15 -7.55
N MET A 174 -6.89 3.66 -6.37
CA MET A 174 -6.00 3.63 -5.23
C MET A 174 -6.75 3.34 -3.93
N GLU A 175 -6.07 2.71 -2.99
CA GLU A 175 -6.50 2.65 -1.60
C GLU A 175 -5.29 2.57 -0.67
N ILE A 176 -5.43 3.07 0.56
CA ILE A 176 -4.47 2.86 1.65
C ILE A 176 -5.12 1.93 2.67
N SER A 177 -4.57 0.72 2.80
CA SER A 177 -5.25 -0.36 3.51
C SER A 177 -4.34 -1.06 4.51
N LEU A 178 -4.94 -1.46 5.64
CA LEU A 178 -4.31 -2.23 6.71
C LEU A 178 -4.69 -3.70 6.55
N PRO A 179 -3.75 -4.61 6.26
CA PRO A 179 -4.07 -6.01 6.04
C PRO A 179 -4.52 -6.71 7.32
N LEU A 180 -5.30 -7.78 7.15
CA LEU A 180 -5.66 -8.72 8.21
C LEU A 180 -4.55 -9.75 8.46
N GLY A 181 -3.84 -10.13 7.40
CA GLY A 181 -2.76 -11.12 7.44
C GLY A 181 -2.15 -11.30 6.07
N PHE A 182 -1.11 -12.13 6.00
CA PHE A 182 -0.38 -12.39 4.76
C PHE A 182 0.11 -13.84 4.70
N GLU A 183 -0.30 -14.60 3.71
CA GLU A 183 0.05 -16.01 3.56
C GLU A 183 0.35 -16.31 2.09
N ASP A 184 1.32 -17.21 1.84
CA ASP A 184 1.72 -17.64 0.48
C ASP A 184 2.02 -16.51 -0.50
N GLY A 185 2.58 -15.41 0.01
CA GLY A 185 2.93 -14.24 -0.79
C GLY A 185 1.74 -13.33 -1.11
N GLN A 186 0.61 -13.46 -0.41
CA GLN A 186 -0.60 -12.70 -0.68
C GLN A 186 -1.31 -12.22 0.59
N PHE A 187 -2.05 -11.11 0.50
CA PHE A 187 -2.93 -10.64 1.57
C PHE A 187 -4.08 -11.63 1.78
N THR A 188 -4.37 -11.98 3.03
CA THR A 188 -5.48 -12.88 3.39
C THR A 188 -6.80 -12.14 3.62
N GLY A 189 -6.75 -10.81 3.69
CA GLY A 189 -7.88 -9.91 3.89
C GLY A 189 -7.42 -8.56 4.42
N TRP A 190 -8.37 -7.70 4.80
CA TRP A 190 -8.11 -6.33 5.24
C TRP A 190 -8.85 -6.04 6.54
N ARG A 191 -8.19 -5.37 7.47
CA ARG A 191 -8.81 -4.80 8.69
C ARG A 191 -9.51 -3.49 8.38
N VAL A 192 -8.81 -2.62 7.65
CA VAL A 192 -9.29 -1.31 7.21
C VAL A 192 -8.91 -1.12 5.74
N ARG A 193 -9.83 -0.55 4.96
CA ARG A 193 -9.61 -0.10 3.59
C ARG A 193 -10.00 1.36 3.49
N VAL A 194 -9.06 2.23 3.18
CA VAL A 194 -9.32 3.65 2.91
C VAL A 194 -9.30 3.85 1.41
N ILE A 195 -10.48 3.96 0.82
CA ILE A 195 -10.65 4.10 -0.63
C ILE A 195 -10.38 5.56 -1.00
N LEU A 196 -9.58 5.77 -2.04
CA LEU A 196 -9.29 7.11 -2.57
C LEU A 196 -10.03 7.32 -3.88
N ASP A 197 -10.29 8.58 -4.23
CA ASP A 197 -10.75 8.93 -5.56
C ASP A 197 -9.75 8.45 -6.62
N GLU A 198 -10.26 8.05 -7.79
CA GLU A 198 -9.39 7.66 -8.90
C GLU A 198 -8.61 8.86 -9.41
N TRP A 199 -7.31 8.67 -9.66
CA TRP A 199 -6.54 9.66 -10.41
C TRP A 199 -6.78 9.48 -11.91
N ARG A 200 -6.96 10.60 -12.64
CA ARG A 200 -7.13 10.62 -14.08
C ARG A 200 -6.18 11.66 -14.69
N PRO A 201 -5.51 11.34 -15.81
CA PRO A 201 -4.70 12.33 -16.51
C PRO A 201 -5.60 13.42 -17.12
N GLU A 202 -5.17 14.68 -17.06
CA GLU A 202 -5.90 15.78 -17.71
C GLU A 202 -5.97 15.62 -19.23
N ILE A 203 -4.95 14.99 -19.83
CA ILE A 203 -4.87 14.73 -21.28
C ILE A 203 -4.48 13.27 -21.50
N VAL A 204 -5.35 12.51 -22.17
CA VAL A 204 -5.05 11.14 -22.61
C VAL A 204 -4.36 11.20 -23.98
N SER A 205 -3.02 11.19 -24.00
CA SER A 205 -2.25 11.29 -25.26
C SER A 205 -1.93 9.94 -25.90
N ALA A 206 -2.00 8.84 -25.15
CA ALA A 206 -1.79 7.48 -25.64
C ALA A 206 -2.39 6.42 -24.71
N THR A 207 -2.82 5.27 -25.26
CA THR A 207 -3.20 4.11 -24.45
C THR A 207 -1.99 3.57 -23.67
N PRO A 208 -2.08 3.40 -22.34
CA PRO A 208 -1.01 2.83 -21.53
C PRO A 208 -0.62 1.44 -22.01
N ARG A 209 0.69 1.11 -22.00
CA ARG A 209 1.19 -0.19 -22.48
C ARG A 209 1.07 -1.30 -21.44
N ASP A 210 0.74 -0.95 -20.21
CA ASP A 210 0.88 -1.77 -19.02
C ASP A 210 -0.35 -1.72 -18.12
N ILE A 211 -1.53 -1.61 -18.75
CA ILE A 211 -2.83 -1.78 -18.11
C ILE A 211 -2.78 -3.05 -17.23
N GLY A 212 -3.25 -2.93 -15.99
CA GLY A 212 -3.16 -3.98 -14.98
C GLY A 212 -1.85 -3.98 -14.16
N GLY A 213 -0.92 -3.05 -14.39
CA GLY A 213 0.26 -2.83 -13.55
C GLY A 213 1.29 -3.96 -13.65
N GLN A 214 2.07 -3.97 -14.72
CA GLN A 214 3.17 -4.95 -14.87
C GLN A 214 4.39 -4.56 -14.03
N ASP A 215 4.35 -4.83 -12.72
CA ASP A 215 5.51 -4.71 -11.85
C ASP A 215 6.40 -5.97 -11.96
N VAL A 216 7.71 -5.81 -11.73
CA VAL A 216 8.72 -6.89 -11.84
C VAL A 216 8.89 -7.63 -10.51
N ASP A 217 8.91 -8.96 -10.55
CA ASP A 217 9.36 -9.79 -9.43
C ASP A 217 10.85 -10.12 -9.64
N PHE A 218 11.73 -9.61 -8.77
CA PHE A 218 13.12 -10.05 -8.72
C PHE A 218 13.29 -11.08 -7.60
N GLN A 219 13.84 -12.26 -7.93
CA GLN A 219 14.41 -13.17 -6.93
C GLN A 219 15.83 -12.69 -6.60
N VAL A 220 16.03 -12.21 -5.37
CA VAL A 220 17.37 -11.99 -4.82
C VAL A 220 17.89 -13.35 -4.37
N VAL A 221 18.95 -13.83 -5.03
CA VAL A 221 19.69 -15.02 -4.60
C VAL A 221 21.00 -14.52 -4.02
N GLU A 222 21.34 -14.91 -2.78
CA GLU A 222 22.69 -14.67 -2.26
C GLU A 222 23.69 -15.40 -3.17
N VAL A 223 24.61 -14.63 -3.75
CA VAL A 223 25.78 -15.19 -4.40
C VAL A 223 26.76 -15.49 -3.26
N GLY A 224 27.03 -16.77 -3.05
CA GLY A 224 27.88 -17.27 -1.96
C GLY A 224 29.33 -16.82 -2.03
#